data_AF-A0A1S8C8Q2-F1
#
_entry.id   AF-A0A1S8C8Q2-F1
#
_cell.length_a   1.000
_cell.length_b   1.000
_cell.length_c   1.000
_cell.angle_alpha   90.00
_cell.angle_beta   90.00
_cell.angle_gamma   90.00
#
_symmetry.space_group_name_H-M   'P 1'
#
loop_
_entity.id
_entity.type
_entity.pdbx_description
1 polymer ?
#
loop_
_entity_poly.entity_id
_entity_poly.type
_entity_poly.pdbx_seq_one_letter_code
_entity_poly.pdbx_strand_id
1 'polypeptide(L)'
;MLLAVVVLWATLPLGMLAAPSLWPLWCSLAGVAQGGGITVIFIAIIRRSRGQTESRQLSAMVQGCGYVVGATGPLVIGAVHDATGDWTAPLLVVLGAVIMMTVAGTVSVGGRGSSGPSEPGQVPAEEVQRG
;
A
#
# COMPACT_ATOMS: atom_id res chain seq x y z
N MET A 1 -4.97 -6.92 4.90
CA MET A 1 -5.29 -5.50 4.64
C MET A 1 -4.61 -4.98 3.37
N LEU A 2 -3.28 -5.02 3.25
CA LEU A 2 -2.56 -4.52 2.05
C LEU A 2 -2.95 -5.26 0.75
N LEU A 3 -3.07 -6.59 0.80
CA LEU A 3 -3.55 -7.38 -0.35
C LEU A 3 -4.98 -7.00 -0.78
N ALA A 4 -5.86 -6.69 0.16
CA ALA A 4 -7.23 -6.27 -0.16
C ALA A 4 -7.26 -4.91 -0.88
N VAL A 5 -6.43 -3.96 -0.43
CA VAL A 5 -6.26 -2.66 -1.09
C VAL A 5 -5.75 -2.84 -2.53
N VAL A 6 -4.75 -3.70 -2.71
CA VAL A 6 -4.18 -4.01 -4.03
C VAL A 6 -5.22 -4.62 -4.97
N VAL A 7 -5.94 -5.65 -4.51
CA VAL A 7 -6.96 -6.32 -5.33
C VAL A 7 -8.02 -5.32 -5.76
N LEU A 8 -8.44 -4.45 -4.85
CA LEU A 8 -9.44 -3.45 -5.13
C LEU A 8 -8.93 -2.36 -6.10
N TRP A 9 -7.66 -1.95 -5.99
CA TRP A 9 -7.02 -1.05 -6.95
C TRP A 9 -6.92 -1.65 -8.35
N ALA A 10 -6.68 -2.96 -8.46
CA ALA A 10 -6.60 -3.65 -9.75
C ALA A 10 -7.95 -3.71 -10.49
N THR A 11 -9.08 -3.62 -9.77
CA THR A 11 -10.42 -3.64 -10.40
C THR A 11 -10.66 -2.46 -11.34
N LEU A 12 -10.01 -1.31 -11.12
CA LEU A 12 -10.18 -0.12 -11.95
C LEU A 12 -9.64 -0.31 -13.38
N PRO A 13 -8.34 -0.57 -13.59
CA PRO A 13 -7.82 -0.77 -14.94
C PRO A 13 -8.40 -2.01 -15.61
N LEU A 14 -8.59 -3.12 -14.87
CA LEU A 14 -9.17 -4.34 -15.42
C LEU A 14 -10.65 -4.16 -15.80
N GLY A 15 -11.43 -3.48 -14.96
CA GLY A 15 -12.83 -3.18 -15.21
C GLY A 15 -13.03 -2.21 -16.37
N MET A 16 -12.15 -1.20 -16.50
CA MET A 16 -12.13 -0.30 -17.66
C MET A 16 -11.80 -1.01 -18.97
N LEU A 17 -10.88 -1.99 -18.95
CA LEU A 17 -10.53 -2.79 -20.12
C LEU A 17 -11.65 -3.78 -20.51
N ALA A 18 -12.34 -4.37 -19.53
CA ALA A 18 -13.34 -5.42 -19.78
C ALA A 18 -14.76 -4.90 -20.00
N ALA A 19 -15.18 -3.88 -19.24
CA ALA A 19 -16.54 -3.35 -19.23
C ALA A 19 -16.55 -1.83 -18.93
N PRO A 20 -16.17 -0.98 -19.90
CA PRO A 20 -16.06 0.46 -19.72
C PRO A 20 -17.39 1.15 -19.40
N SER A 21 -18.53 0.56 -19.77
CA SER A 21 -19.87 1.09 -19.46
C SER A 21 -20.18 1.14 -17.96
N LEU A 22 -19.49 0.33 -17.14
CA LEU A 22 -19.65 0.27 -15.68
C LEU A 22 -18.67 1.20 -14.95
N TRP A 23 -18.20 2.27 -15.59
CA TRP A 23 -17.25 3.21 -15.01
C TRP A 23 -17.58 3.73 -13.59
N PRO A 24 -18.85 3.99 -13.20
CA PRO A 24 -19.14 4.47 -11.85
C PRO A 24 -18.81 3.41 -10.79
N LEU A 25 -18.99 2.13 -11.10
CA LEU A 25 -18.69 1.03 -10.20
C LEU A 25 -17.17 0.92 -9.99
N TRP A 26 -16.41 0.90 -11.08
CA TRP A 26 -14.96 0.76 -11.03
C TRP A 26 -14.30 1.95 -10.30
N CYS A 27 -14.76 3.18 -10.57
CA CYS A 27 -14.31 4.37 -9.84
C CYS A 27 -14.65 4.32 -8.35
N SER A 28 -15.83 3.79 -8.00
CA SER A 28 -16.25 3.66 -6.60
C SER A 28 -15.39 2.65 -5.84
N LEU A 29 -15.08 1.49 -6.45
CA LEU A 29 -14.16 0.50 -5.89
C LEU A 29 -12.76 1.08 -5.71
N ALA A 30 -12.25 1.82 -6.70
CA ALA A 30 -10.97 2.53 -6.60
C ALA A 30 -10.97 3.55 -5.44
N GLY A 31 -12.08 4.26 -5.22
CA GLY A 31 -12.23 5.18 -4.09
C GLY A 31 -12.12 4.47 -2.73
N VAL A 32 -12.77 3.31 -2.58
CA VAL A 32 -12.65 2.47 -1.38
C VAL A 32 -11.21 1.95 -1.22
N ALA A 33 -10.57 1.54 -2.32
CA ALA A 33 -9.18 1.09 -2.32
C ALA A 33 -8.24 2.20 -1.83
N GLN A 34 -8.46 3.43 -2.30
CA GLN A 34 -7.69 4.60 -1.91
C GLN A 34 -7.84 4.91 -0.42
N GLY A 35 -9.06 4.88 0.12
CA GLY A 35 -9.31 5.05 1.55
C GLY A 35 -8.56 4.01 2.39
N GLY A 36 -8.68 2.72 2.03
CA GLY A 36 -7.96 1.64 2.70
C GLY A 36 -6.44 1.76 2.59
N GLY A 37 -5.92 2.19 1.43
CA GLY A 37 -4.49 2.37 1.19
C GLY A 37 -3.87 3.44 2.08
N ILE A 38 -4.51 4.60 2.20
CA ILE A 38 -4.07 5.68 3.09
C ILE A 38 -4.01 5.18 4.54
N THR A 39 -5.05 4.47 5.00
CA THR A 39 -5.08 3.89 6.35
C THR A 39 -3.92 2.91 6.58
N VAL A 40 -3.64 2.01 5.63
CA VAL A 40 -2.52 1.05 5.73
C VAL A 40 -1.18 1.78 5.87
N ILE A 41 -0.95 2.83 5.08
CA ILE A 41 0.29 3.62 5.11
C ILE A 41 0.49 4.26 6.49
N PHE A 42 -0.53 4.93 7.02
CA PHE A 42 -0.43 5.55 8.35
C PHE A 42 -0.18 4.53 9.46
N ILE A 43 -0.88 3.39 9.43
CA ILE A 43 -0.63 2.30 10.39
C ILE A 43 0.82 1.82 10.29
N ALA A 44 1.36 1.66 9.08
CA ALA A 44 2.74 1.25 8.88
C ALA A 44 3.75 2.27 9.46
N ILE A 45 3.49 3.56 9.27
CA ILE A 45 4.32 4.66 9.79
C ILE A 45 4.30 4.68 11.32
N ILE A 46 3.11 4.60 11.93
CA ILE A 46 2.97 4.56 13.39
C ILE A 46 3.71 3.37 13.98
N ARG A 47 3.63 2.19 13.35
CA ARG A 47 4.35 0.98 13.79
C ARG A 47 5.87 1.07 13.60
N ARG A 48 6.36 1.96 12.73
CA ARG A 48 7.78 2.14 12.43
C ARG A 48 8.44 3.19 13.33
N SER A 49 7.66 4.19 13.72
CA SER A 49 8.09 5.32 14.55
C SER A 49 8.20 4.95 16.03
N ARG A 50 9.11 5.61 16.76
CA ARG A 50 9.30 5.46 18.21
C ARG A 50 8.58 6.54 19.02
N GLY A 51 7.87 7.47 18.38
CA GLY A 51 7.13 8.53 19.06
C GLY A 51 6.28 9.43 18.15
N GLN A 52 5.44 10.27 18.75
CA GLN A 52 4.46 11.09 18.01
C GLN A 52 5.11 12.07 17.02
N THR A 53 6.24 12.69 17.40
CA THR A 53 6.97 13.65 16.54
C THR A 53 7.57 12.97 15.32
N GLU A 54 8.20 11.80 15.50
CA GLU A 54 8.80 11.03 14.41
C GLU A 54 7.72 10.50 13.45
N SER A 55 6.58 10.02 13.96
CA SER A 55 5.46 9.56 13.13
C SER A 55 4.94 10.68 12.22
N ARG A 56 4.87 11.90 12.73
CA ARG A 56 4.40 13.08 11.97
C ARG A 56 5.39 13.46 10.88
N GLN A 57 6.69 13.50 11.19
CA GLN A 57 7.73 13.79 10.19
C GLN A 57 7.79 12.71 9.10
N LEU A 58 7.74 11.43 9.48
CA LEU A 58 7.75 10.32 8.53
C LEU A 58 6.50 10.33 7.63
N SER A 59 5.33 10.65 8.19
CA SER A 59 4.09 10.85 7.40
C SER A 59 4.23 11.97 6.39
N ALA A 60 4.76 13.13 6.81
CA ALA A 60 4.96 14.27 5.92
C ALA A 60 5.96 13.96 4.80
N MET A 61 7.05 13.25 5.10
CA MET A 61 8.03 12.82 4.11
C MET A 61 7.39 11.85 3.10
N VAL A 62 6.72 10.80 3.58
CA VAL A 62 6.09 9.79 2.71
C VAL A 62 5.03 10.42 1.81
N GLN A 63 4.18 11.29 2.36
CA GLN A 63 3.15 11.97 1.58
C GLN A 63 3.74 12.98 0.62
N GLY A 64 4.70 13.79 1.06
CA GLY A 64 5.36 14.78 0.21
C GLY A 64 6.04 14.12 -0.99
N CYS A 65 6.87 13.10 -0.76
CA CYS A 65 7.48 12.32 -1.82
C CYS A 65 6.42 11.63 -2.69
N GLY A 66 5.41 11.03 -2.08
CA GLY A 66 4.32 10.34 -2.78
C GLY A 66 3.53 11.28 -3.71
N TYR A 67 3.26 12.51 -3.29
CA TYR A 67 2.58 13.51 -4.10
C TYR A 67 3.47 14.05 -5.22
N VAL A 68 4.76 14.28 -4.97
CA VAL A 68 5.71 14.68 -6.02
C VAL A 68 5.77 13.62 -7.12
N VAL A 69 5.87 12.34 -6.74
CA VAL A 69 5.82 11.23 -7.70
C VAL A 69 4.44 11.14 -8.35
N GLY A 70 3.36 11.24 -7.59
CA GLY A 70 1.98 11.15 -8.08
C GLY A 70 1.61 12.25 -9.09
N ALA A 71 2.18 13.44 -8.95
CA ALA A 71 2.00 14.55 -9.88
C ALA A 71 2.56 14.24 -11.29
N THR A 72 3.49 13.29 -11.41
CA THR A 72 3.99 12.83 -12.72
C THR A 72 3.02 11.89 -13.43
N GLY A 73 2.08 11.28 -12.71
CA GLY A 73 1.11 10.32 -13.25
C GLY A 73 0.32 10.86 -14.44
N PRO A 74 -0.38 12.02 -14.32
CA PRO A 74 -1.13 12.60 -15.44
C PRO A 74 -0.28 12.90 -16.67
N LEU A 75 0.97 13.35 -16.48
CA LEU A 75 1.89 13.64 -17.59
C LEU A 75 2.25 12.36 -18.35
N VAL A 76 2.57 11.29 -17.64
CA VAL A 76 2.89 9.99 -18.25
C VAL A 76 1.67 9.41 -18.97
N ILE A 77 0.50 9.40 -18.31
CA ILE A 77 -0.75 8.87 -18.88
C ILE A 77 -1.17 9.67 -20.12
N GLY A 78 -1.09 11.01 -20.07
CA GLY A 78 -1.39 11.88 -21.20
C GLY A 78 -0.43 11.66 -22.37
N ALA A 79 0.89 11.63 -22.13
CA ALA A 79 1.88 11.40 -23.17
C ALA A 79 1.71 10.03 -23.85
N VAL A 80 1.39 8.98 -23.08
CA VAL A 80 1.12 7.65 -23.64
C VAL A 80 -0.14 7.68 -24.47
N HIS A 81 -1.22 8.30 -23.99
CA HIS A 81 -2.46 8.43 -24.73
C HIS A 81 -2.27 9.20 -26.05
N ASP A 82 -1.55 10.32 -26.02
CA ASP A 82 -1.30 11.15 -27.21
C ASP A 82 -0.44 10.40 -28.25
N ALA A 83 0.46 9.53 -27.81
CA ALA A 83 1.28 8.71 -28.69
C ALA A 83 0.51 7.52 -29.29
N THR A 84 -0.43 6.91 -28.54
CA THR A 84 -1.15 5.70 -28.98
C THR A 84 -2.51 5.98 -29.61
N GLY A 85 -3.14 7.11 -29.31
CA GLY A 85 -4.48 7.48 -29.78
C GLY A 85 -5.62 6.65 -29.18
N ASP A 86 -5.34 5.81 -28.18
CA ASP A 86 -6.30 4.93 -27.51
C ASP A 86 -6.01 4.81 -26.01
N TRP A 87 -7.04 4.47 -25.23
CA TRP A 87 -7.02 4.35 -23.77
C TRP A 87 -6.47 3.02 -23.26
N THR A 88 -6.32 2.00 -24.12
CA THR A 88 -5.80 0.69 -23.71
C THR A 88 -4.38 0.79 -23.16
N ALA A 89 -3.47 1.46 -23.86
CA ALA A 89 -2.07 1.58 -23.43
C ALA A 89 -1.91 2.37 -22.10
N PRO A 90 -2.56 3.54 -21.90
CA PRO A 90 -2.58 4.21 -20.62
C PRO A 90 -3.12 3.34 -19.46
N LEU A 91 -4.20 2.57 -19.70
CA LEU A 91 -4.75 1.66 -18.70
C LEU A 91 -3.77 0.53 -18.33
N LEU A 92 -2.99 0.03 -19.29
CA LEU A 92 -1.92 -0.94 -19.02
C LEU A 92 -0.79 -0.33 -18.19
N VAL A 93 -0.46 0.95 -18.39
CA VAL A 93 0.51 1.66 -17.54
C VAL A 93 0.01 1.76 -16.10
N VAL A 94 -1.27 2.11 -15.90
CA VAL A 94 -1.90 2.12 -14.56
C VAL A 94 -1.87 0.72 -13.93
N LEU A 95 -2.19 -0.32 -14.70
CA LEU A 95 -2.12 -1.70 -14.23
C LEU A 95 -0.69 -2.08 -13.80
N GLY A 96 0.33 -1.69 -14.58
CA GLY A 96 1.73 -1.86 -14.22
C GLY A 96 2.10 -1.17 -12.92
N ALA A 97 1.61 0.05 -12.68
CA ALA A 97 1.82 0.77 -11.43
C ALA A 97 1.17 0.05 -10.23
N VAL A 98 -0.03 -0.50 -10.39
CA VAL A 98 -0.69 -1.31 -9.34
C VAL A 98 0.11 -2.58 -9.04
N ILE A 99 0.68 -3.24 -10.06
CA ILE A 99 1.57 -4.40 -9.87
C ILE A 99 2.82 -4.00 -9.11
N MET A 100 3.48 -2.89 -9.47
CA MET A 100 4.65 -2.39 -8.73
C MET A 100 4.31 -2.09 -7.26
N MET A 101 3.17 -1.44 -7.00
CA MET A 101 2.68 -1.21 -5.64
C MET A 101 2.50 -2.54 -4.88
N THR A 102 1.99 -3.57 -5.54
CA THR A 102 1.80 -4.91 -4.97
C THR A 102 3.13 -5.55 -4.58
N VAL A 103 4.11 -5.52 -5.48
CA VAL A 103 5.44 -6.08 -5.23
C VAL A 103 6.14 -5.32 -4.10
N ALA A 104 6.15 -3.98 -4.15
CA ALA A 104 6.76 -3.17 -3.09
C ALA A 104 6.10 -3.40 -1.71
N GLY A 105 4.76 -3.51 -1.69
CA GLY A 105 4.01 -3.78 -0.47
C GLY A 105 4.25 -5.17 0.11
N THR A 106 4.35 -6.20 -0.74
CA THR A 106 4.63 -7.58 -0.30
C THR A 106 6.07 -7.75 0.18
N VAL A 107 7.05 -7.16 -0.50
CA VAL A 107 8.47 -7.13 -0.05
C VAL A 107 8.60 -6.44 1.32
N SER A 108 7.88 -5.33 1.53
CA SER A 108 7.89 -4.60 2.81
C SER A 108 7.33 -5.42 3.98
N VAL A 109 6.45 -6.39 3.71
CA VAL A 109 5.88 -7.31 4.72
C VAL A 109 6.75 -8.54 4.92
N GLY A 110 7.38 -9.06 3.86
CA GLY A 110 8.20 -10.29 3.90
C GLY A 110 9.51 -10.19 4.69
N GLY A 111 9.99 -8.98 4.99
CA GLY A 111 11.24 -8.76 5.74
C GLY A 111 11.21 -9.06 7.24
N ARG A 112 10.07 -9.50 7.81
CA ARG A 112 9.95 -9.84 9.25
C ARG A 112 10.04 -11.34 9.50
N GLY A 113 11.14 -11.95 9.08
CA GLY A 113 11.48 -13.33 9.43
C GLY A 113 11.93 -13.44 10.89
N SER A 114 11.11 -14.12 11.70
CA SER A 114 11.45 -14.85 12.94
C SER A 114 12.36 -14.15 13.97
N SER A 115 11.77 -13.36 14.87
CA SER A 115 12.25 -13.32 16.26
C SER A 115 11.55 -14.48 16.97
N GLY A 116 12.30 -15.54 17.30
CA GLY A 116 11.76 -16.74 17.97
C GLY A 116 11.13 -16.43 19.33
N PRO A 117 10.31 -17.34 19.89
CA PRO A 117 9.76 -17.16 21.22
C PRO A 117 10.90 -17.09 22.25
N SER A 118 11.02 -15.99 22.98
CA SER A 118 11.78 -15.97 24.23
C SER A 118 11.00 -16.82 25.23
N GLU A 119 11.47 -18.02 25.54
CA GLU A 119 11.01 -18.77 26.72
C GLU A 119 11.15 -17.84 27.94
N PRO A 120 10.04 -17.46 28.62
CA PRO A 120 10.13 -16.77 29.89
C PRO A 120 10.75 -17.74 30.89
N GLY A 121 11.87 -17.32 31.48
CA GLY A 121 12.67 -18.12 32.41
C GLY A 121 11.81 -18.82 33.45
N GLN A 122 12.03 -20.14 33.58
CA GLN A 122 11.61 -20.91 34.73
C GLN A 122 12.19 -20.25 35.99
N VAL A 123 11.32 -19.66 36.81
CA VAL A 123 11.66 -19.27 38.18
C VAL A 123 11.92 -20.57 38.95
N PRO A 124 13.13 -20.78 39.51
CA PRO A 124 13.43 -22.00 40.27
C PRO A 124 12.45 -22.14 41.43
N ALA A 125 11.86 -23.33 41.59
CA ALA A 125 10.84 -23.63 42.58
C ALA A 125 11.28 -23.42 44.05
N GLU A 126 12.57 -23.14 44.28
CA GLU A 126 13.14 -22.88 45.60
C GLU A 126 12.76 -21.50 46.16
N GLU A 127 12.44 -20.51 45.32
CA GLU A 127 12.10 -19.15 45.78
C GLU A 127 10.66 -19.03 46.29
N VAL A 128 9.75 -19.91 45.85
CA VAL A 128 8.35 -19.95 46.30
C VAL A 128 8.21 -20.59 47.69
N GLN A 129 9.19 -21.41 48.11
CA GLN A 129 9.09 -22.16 49.37
C GLN A 129 9.76 -21.44 50.56
N ARG A 130 10.30 -20.23 50.35
CA ARG A 130 11.06 -19.46 51.35
C ARG A 130 10.39 -18.17 51.82
N GLY A 131 9.17 -17.87 51.37
CA GLY A 131 8.35 -16.72 51.80
C GLY A 131 7.14 -17.17 52.62
#